data_AF-A0A965CZE5-F1
#
_entry.id   AF-A0A965CZE5-F1
#
_cell.length_a   1.000
_cell.length_b   1.000
_cell.length_c   1.000
_cell.angle_alpha   90.00
_cell.angle_beta   90.00
_cell.angle_gamma   90.00
#
_symmetry.space_group_name_H-M   'P 1'
#
loop_
_entity.id
_entity.type
_entity.pdbx_description
1 polymer ?
#
loop_
_entity_poly.entity_id
_entity_poly.type
_entity_poly.pdbx_seq_one_letter_code
_entity_poly.pdbx_strand_id
1 'polypeptide(L)'
;ATTGGARQFKEFTLSTGQRLRVADGGTKVAGNLLLPATGLRPDIGVNVGAEEEQAFYTEPYRSLARGKSGPEVAGKSGGQGRLNEAELVRRMKEGQSLETAMSGGVPAVATPQVRDPALARALDLLKGIAAVRQSRNP
;
A
#
# COMPACT_ATOMS: atom_id res chain seq x y z
N ALA A 1 -12.00 -2.40 -10.93
CA ALA A 1 -12.09 -3.09 -12.25
C ALA A 1 -12.08 -2.01 -13.32
N THR A 2 -11.52 -2.27 -14.50
CA THR A 2 -11.60 -1.30 -15.59
C THR A 2 -13.03 -1.23 -16.14
N THR A 3 -13.40 -0.08 -16.72
CA THR A 3 -14.77 0.18 -17.24
C THR A 3 -15.15 -0.73 -18.42
N GLY A 4 -14.18 -1.37 -19.07
CA GLY A 4 -14.40 -2.19 -20.27
C GLY A 4 -14.53 -1.36 -21.53
N GLY A 5 -15.10 -1.94 -22.59
CA GLY A 5 -15.40 -1.24 -23.85
C GLY A 5 -14.21 -0.96 -24.76
N ALA A 6 -13.00 -1.41 -24.42
CA ALA A 6 -11.83 -1.26 -25.28
C ALA A 6 -11.97 -2.14 -26.55
N ARG A 7 -12.24 -1.46 -27.67
CA ARG A 7 -12.36 -2.02 -29.02
C ARG A 7 -11.70 -1.09 -30.02
N GLN A 8 -11.37 -1.61 -31.19
CA GLN A 8 -10.94 -0.82 -32.34
C GLN A 8 -12.18 -0.29 -33.06
N PHE A 9 -12.18 0.99 -33.39
CA PHE A 9 -13.30 1.64 -34.04
C PHE A 9 -12.84 2.36 -35.31
N LYS A 10 -13.69 2.32 -36.32
CA LYS A 10 -13.55 3.09 -37.55
C LYS A 10 -14.64 4.14 -37.64
N GLU A 11 -14.26 5.37 -37.96
CA GLU A 11 -15.20 6.48 -38.14
C GLU A 11 -15.52 6.70 -39.62
N PHE A 12 -16.79 6.93 -39.91
CA PHE A 12 -17.30 7.23 -41.24
C PHE A 12 -18.13 8.52 -41.17
N THR A 13 -17.79 9.49 -42.01
CA THR A 13 -18.60 10.70 -42.17
C THR A 13 -19.72 10.42 -43.16
N LEU A 14 -20.96 10.62 -42.74
CA LEU A 14 -22.14 10.47 -43.57
C LEU A 14 -22.37 11.73 -44.41
N SER A 15 -23.10 11.59 -45.52
CA SER A 15 -23.48 12.72 -46.38
C SER A 15 -24.30 13.80 -45.66
N THR A 16 -24.95 13.45 -44.55
CA THR A 16 -25.68 14.35 -43.66
C THR A 16 -24.77 15.16 -42.71
N GLY A 17 -23.46 14.95 -42.75
CA GLY A 17 -22.48 15.55 -41.83
C GLY A 17 -22.33 14.83 -40.49
N GLN A 18 -23.12 13.78 -40.23
CA GLN A 18 -23.02 12.98 -39.02
C GLN A 18 -21.81 12.03 -39.07
N ARG A 19 -21.24 11.68 -37.90
CA ARG A 19 -20.15 10.69 -37.80
C ARG A 19 -20.66 9.38 -37.23
N LEU A 20 -20.49 8.31 -37.99
CA LEU A 20 -20.80 6.94 -37.57
C LEU A 20 -19.51 6.26 -37.09
N ARG A 21 -19.49 5.78 -35.84
CA ARG A 21 -18.37 5.04 -35.27
C ARG A 21 -18.72 3.56 -35.15
N VAL A 22 -18.04 2.71 -35.93
CA VAL A 22 -18.29 1.26 -36.00
C VAL A 22 -17.15 0.51 -35.33
N ALA A 23 -17.47 -0.48 -34.48
CA ALA A 23 -16.46 -1.36 -33.90
C ALA A 23 -15.99 -2.37 -34.97
N ASP A 24 -14.70 -2.33 -35.31
CA ASP A 24 -14.09 -3.11 -36.41
C ASP A 24 -13.23 -4.28 -35.88
N GLY A 25 -12.87 -4.26 -34.60
CA GLY A 25 -12.04 -5.32 -34.02
C GLY A 25 -12.00 -5.30 -32.50
N GLY A 26 -11.71 -6.46 -31.91
CA GLY A 26 -11.39 -6.59 -30.49
C GLY A 26 -9.93 -6.23 -30.21
N THR A 27 -9.67 -5.70 -29.02
CA THR A 27 -8.29 -5.47 -28.55
C THR A 27 -7.72 -6.77 -27.99
N LYS A 28 -6.46 -7.10 -28.30
CA LYS A 28 -5.77 -8.26 -27.74
C LYS A 28 -4.82 -7.86 -26.60
N VAL A 29 -4.67 -8.75 -25.64
CA VAL A 29 -3.69 -8.69 -24.55
C VAL A 29 -2.52 -9.62 -24.88
N ALA A 30 -1.47 -9.60 -24.07
CA ALA A 30 -0.35 -10.52 -24.19
C ALA A 30 -0.84 -11.98 -24.30
N GLY A 31 -0.21 -12.77 -25.17
CA GLY A 31 -0.61 -14.16 -25.42
C GLY A 31 -1.79 -14.33 -26.40
N ASN A 32 -2.11 -13.30 -27.21
CA ASN A 32 -3.23 -13.30 -28.18
C ASN A 32 -4.63 -13.43 -27.57
N LEU A 33 -4.76 -13.29 -26.24
CA LEU A 33 -6.05 -13.34 -25.57
C LEU A 33 -6.87 -12.09 -25.90
N LEU A 34 -8.14 -12.26 -26.25
CA LEU A 34 -9.02 -11.15 -26.56
C LEU A 34 -9.45 -10.46 -25.26
N LEU A 35 -9.30 -9.14 -25.20
CA LEU A 35 -9.65 -8.35 -24.03
C LEU A 35 -11.18 -8.38 -23.84
N PRO A 36 -11.69 -8.77 -22.65
CA PRO A 36 -13.13 -8.82 -22.41
C PRO A 36 -13.79 -7.45 -22.55
N ALA A 37 -14.98 -7.42 -23.16
CA ALA A 37 -15.77 -6.20 -23.27
C ALA A 37 -16.18 -5.63 -21.89
N THR A 38 -16.23 -6.47 -20.87
CA THR A 38 -16.56 -6.13 -19.47
C THR A 38 -15.40 -5.50 -18.71
N GLY A 39 -14.20 -5.39 -19.31
CA GLY A 39 -13.00 -4.91 -18.65
C GLY A 39 -12.23 -5.99 -17.90
N LEU A 40 -11.17 -5.58 -17.22
CA LEU A 40 -10.27 -6.42 -16.45
C LEU A 40 -10.43 -6.18 -14.96
N ARG A 41 -10.36 -7.27 -14.19
CA ARG A 41 -10.20 -7.21 -12.74
C ARG A 41 -8.71 -7.30 -12.41
N PRO A 42 -8.19 -6.46 -11.51
CA PRO A 42 -6.85 -6.62 -11.01
C PRO A 42 -6.78 -7.88 -10.12
N ASP A 43 -5.71 -8.66 -10.26
CA ASP A 43 -5.45 -9.79 -9.37
C ASP A 43 -5.16 -9.32 -7.94
N ILE A 44 -4.50 -8.16 -7.83
CA ILE A 44 -4.20 -7.49 -6.57
C ILE A 44 -4.78 -6.07 -6.64
N GLY A 45 -5.97 -5.89 -6.07
CA GLY A 45 -6.57 -4.57 -5.93
C GLY A 45 -5.86 -3.75 -4.85
N VAL A 46 -5.52 -2.51 -5.18
CA VAL A 46 -5.08 -1.48 -4.23
C VAL A 46 -6.08 -0.34 -4.33
N ASN A 47 -6.65 0.06 -3.19
CA ASN A 47 -7.65 1.13 -3.14
C ASN A 47 -7.01 2.38 -2.51
N VAL A 48 -6.74 3.38 -3.33
CA VAL A 48 -6.15 4.67 -2.95
C VAL A 48 -6.82 5.75 -3.78
N GLY A 49 -7.13 6.90 -3.17
CA GLY A 49 -7.65 8.05 -3.90
C GLY A 49 -6.57 8.73 -4.73
N ALA A 50 -6.93 9.33 -5.87
CA ALA A 50 -5.95 9.91 -6.81
C ALA A 50 -5.02 10.96 -6.17
N GLU A 51 -5.54 11.78 -5.24
CA GLU A 51 -4.73 12.78 -4.52
C GLU A 51 -3.72 12.12 -3.57
N GLU A 52 -4.16 11.10 -2.82
CA GLU A 52 -3.28 10.33 -1.94
C GLU A 52 -2.21 9.58 -2.75
N GLU A 53 -2.58 9.02 -3.91
CA GLU A 53 -1.66 8.32 -4.81
C GLU A 53 -0.52 9.26 -5.26
N GLN A 54 -0.85 10.48 -5.69
CA GLN A 54 0.15 11.49 -6.08
C GLN A 54 1.07 11.89 -4.91
N ALA A 55 0.52 12.00 -3.70
CA ALA A 55 1.31 12.28 -2.51
C ALA A 55 2.30 11.13 -2.22
N PHE A 56 1.85 9.88 -2.34
CA PHE A 56 2.71 8.71 -2.17
C PHE A 56 3.77 8.56 -3.26
N TYR A 57 3.48 8.90 -4.51
CA TYR A 57 4.48 8.94 -5.58
C TYR A 57 5.62 9.93 -5.29
N THR A 58 5.31 11.04 -4.62
CA THR A 58 6.32 12.05 -4.26
C THR A 58 7.12 11.63 -3.03
N GLU A 59 6.45 11.09 -2.01
CA GLU A 59 7.08 10.73 -0.73
C GLU A 59 6.49 9.40 -0.17
N PRO A 60 7.09 8.23 -0.48
CA PRO A 60 6.48 6.92 -0.20
C PRO A 60 6.48 6.50 1.28
N TYR A 61 7.23 7.22 2.13
CA TYR A 61 7.33 6.98 3.59
C TYR A 61 6.46 7.94 4.40
N ARG A 62 5.78 8.88 3.75
CA ARG A 62 5.00 9.93 4.42
C ARG A 62 3.81 9.33 5.16
N SER A 63 3.58 9.78 6.39
CA SER A 63 2.28 9.57 7.05
C SER A 63 1.30 10.59 6.52
N LEU A 64 0.29 10.14 5.78
CA LEU A 64 -0.95 10.89 5.69
C LEU A 64 -1.61 10.80 7.07
N ALA A 65 -1.90 11.94 7.69
CA ALA A 65 -2.61 11.97 8.96
C ALA A 65 -3.92 11.19 8.80
N ARG A 66 -4.08 10.12 9.57
CA ARG A 66 -5.12 9.10 9.40
C ARG A 66 -6.52 9.73 9.45
N GLY A 67 -7.09 9.99 8.28
CA GLY A 67 -8.51 10.24 8.10
C GLY A 67 -9.29 8.94 8.35
N LYS A 68 -9.81 8.79 9.57
CA LYS A 68 -10.83 7.83 10.04
C LYS A 68 -11.31 6.76 9.03
N SER A 69 -10.72 5.58 9.06
CA SER A 69 -11.43 4.28 8.95
C SER A 69 -10.46 3.10 9.16
N GLY A 70 -10.83 2.18 10.06
CA GLY A 70 -10.08 0.98 10.40
C GLY A 70 -9.75 0.91 11.90
N PRO A 71 -9.96 -0.25 12.56
CA PRO A 71 -9.90 -0.36 14.01
C PRO A 71 -8.48 -0.02 14.48
N GLU A 72 -8.39 0.96 15.36
CA GLU A 72 -7.16 1.22 16.08
C GLU A 72 -6.91 0.06 17.04
N VAL A 73 -5.82 -0.68 16.83
CA VAL A 73 -5.14 -1.27 17.98
C VAL A 73 -4.51 -0.07 18.69
N ALA A 74 -5.23 0.47 19.66
CA ALA A 74 -4.79 1.53 20.55
C ALA A 74 -3.63 1.02 21.41
N GLY A 75 -2.44 0.90 20.82
CA GLY A 75 -1.21 0.86 21.55
C GLY A 75 -1.00 2.25 22.14
N LYS A 76 -1.41 2.44 23.39
CA LYS A 76 -1.13 3.63 24.18
C LYS A 76 0.37 3.94 24.07
N SER A 77 0.74 4.91 23.25
CA SER A 77 2.06 5.54 23.31
C SER A 77 2.08 6.41 24.56
N GLY A 78 2.16 5.77 25.71
CA GLY A 78 2.45 6.43 26.98
C GLY A 78 3.81 7.09 26.81
N GLY A 79 3.82 8.42 26.77
CA GLY A 79 5.06 9.19 26.74
C GLY A 79 5.90 8.81 27.95
N GLN A 80 6.91 7.97 27.73
CA GLN A 80 7.98 7.78 28.69
C GLN A 80 8.80 9.06 28.67
N GLY A 81 8.38 10.02 29.50
CA GLY A 81 9.18 11.20 29.83
C GLY A 81 10.57 10.73 30.23
N ARG A 82 11.58 11.43 29.71
CA ARG A 82 13.00 11.21 30.03
C ARG A 82 13.14 11.12 31.55
N LEU A 83 13.49 9.93 32.05
CA LEU A 83 13.69 9.73 33.49
C LEU A 83 14.98 10.47 33.87
N ASN A 84 14.84 11.51 34.68
CA ASN A 84 15.96 12.20 35.30
C ASN A 84 16.45 11.38 36.52
N GLU A 85 17.69 11.57 36.95
CA GLU A 85 18.36 10.83 38.03
C GLU A 85 17.56 10.85 39.34
N ALA A 86 16.84 11.95 39.62
CA ALA A 86 15.95 12.08 40.77
C ALA A 86 14.73 11.13 40.74
N GLU A 87 14.15 10.88 39.56
CA GLU A 87 13.05 9.91 39.38
C GLU A 87 13.56 8.48 39.60
N LEU A 88 14.80 8.21 39.22
CA LEU A 88 15.44 6.90 39.33
C LEU A 88 15.65 6.52 40.81
N VAL A 89 16.18 7.45 41.62
CA VAL A 89 16.41 7.23 43.06
C VAL A 89 15.09 7.04 43.81
N ARG A 90 14.04 7.75 43.42
CA ARG A 90 12.72 7.61 44.03
C ARG A 90 12.12 6.22 43.80
N ARG A 91 12.16 5.70 42.58
CA ARG A 91 11.66 4.36 42.25
C ARG A 91 12.47 3.24 42.90
N MET A 92 13.78 3.45 43.04
CA MET A 92 14.65 2.53 43.78
C MET A 92 14.26 2.44 45.26
N LYS A 93 13.92 3.57 45.89
CA LYS A 93 13.40 3.58 47.28
C LYS A 93 12.00 2.99 47.41
N GLU A 94 11.17 3.11 46.36
CA GLU A 94 9.82 2.53 46.30
C GLU A 94 9.83 1.02 45.98
N GLY A 95 11.00 0.39 45.84
CA GLY A 95 11.14 -1.06 45.69
C GLY A 95 10.66 -1.62 44.35
N GLN A 96 10.51 -0.78 43.33
CA GLN A 96 10.14 -1.23 41.98
C GLN A 96 11.31 -1.99 41.35
N SER A 97 11.08 -3.25 40.95
CA SER A 97 12.11 -4.10 40.34
C SER A 97 12.68 -3.46 39.07
N LEU A 98 14.01 -3.32 39.04
CA LEU A 98 14.81 -2.81 37.92
C LEU A 98 14.61 -3.62 36.62
N GLU A 99 14.15 -4.86 36.74
CA GLU A 99 13.89 -5.76 35.61
C GLU A 99 12.75 -5.25 34.71
N THR A 100 11.76 -4.58 35.29
CA THR A 100 10.67 -3.92 34.53
C THR A 100 11.15 -2.64 33.84
N ALA A 101 12.15 -1.95 34.41
CA ALA A 101 12.72 -0.73 33.83
C ALA A 101 13.70 -1.01 32.68
N MET A 102 14.43 -2.14 32.74
CA MET A 102 15.34 -2.60 31.69
C MET A 102 14.65 -3.33 30.54
N SER A 103 13.35 -3.66 30.67
CA SER A 103 12.50 -4.07 29.54
C SER A 103 12.15 -2.93 28.58
N GLY A 104 12.66 -1.71 28.83
CA GLY A 104 12.79 -0.68 27.80
C GLY A 104 13.78 -1.14 26.74
N GLY A 105 13.30 -1.95 25.81
CA GLY A 105 14.08 -2.46 24.69
C GLY A 105 14.88 -1.34 24.04
N VAL A 106 16.11 -1.68 23.62
CA VAL A 106 16.95 -0.83 22.76
C VAL A 106 16.02 -0.14 21.75
N PRO A 107 16.02 1.20 21.61
CA PRO A 107 15.15 1.84 20.64
C PRO A 107 15.49 1.23 19.29
N ALA A 108 14.61 0.35 18.81
CA ALA A 108 14.77 -0.26 17.51
C ALA A 108 14.85 0.93 16.56
N VAL A 109 15.99 1.06 15.87
CA VAL A 109 16.12 2.03 14.78
C VAL A 109 14.91 1.79 13.91
N ALA A 110 13.97 2.75 13.90
CA ALA A 110 12.70 2.58 13.23
C ALA A 110 13.02 2.40 11.75
N THR A 111 13.01 1.16 11.27
CA THR A 111 13.24 0.88 9.87
C THR A 111 12.20 1.69 9.09
N PRO A 112 12.61 2.51 8.11
CA PRO A 112 11.68 3.35 7.39
C PRO A 112 10.61 2.46 6.74
N GLN A 113 9.41 2.52 7.30
CA GLN A 113 8.30 1.69 6.86
C GLN A 113 7.63 2.36 5.67
N VAL A 114 7.58 1.65 4.54
CA VAL A 114 6.85 2.12 3.36
C VAL A 114 5.38 2.27 3.72
N ARG A 115 4.82 3.44 3.44
CA ARG A 115 3.41 3.77 3.73
C ARG A 115 2.55 3.85 2.47
N ASP A 116 3.17 3.99 1.30
CA ASP A 116 2.50 3.79 0.02
C ASP A 116 1.95 2.35 -0.06
N PRO A 117 0.63 2.16 -0.12
CA PRO A 117 0.03 0.83 -0.18
C PRO A 117 0.28 0.11 -1.50
N ALA A 118 0.47 0.83 -2.62
CA ALA A 118 0.80 0.20 -3.90
C ALA A 118 2.23 -0.38 -3.84
N LEU A 119 3.19 0.42 -3.39
CA LEU A 119 4.56 -0.04 -3.19
C LEU A 119 4.66 -1.14 -2.12
N ALA A 120 3.92 -1.04 -1.02
CA ALA A 120 3.88 -2.08 0.00
C ALA A 120 3.44 -3.44 -0.59
N ARG A 121 2.38 -3.46 -1.41
CA ARG A 121 1.91 -4.68 -2.07
C ARG A 121 2.91 -5.22 -3.09
N ALA A 122 3.62 -4.35 -3.80
CA ALA A 122 4.69 -4.77 -4.69
C ALA A 122 5.84 -5.44 -3.92
N LEU A 123 6.24 -4.87 -2.78
CA LEU A 123 7.28 -5.46 -1.93
C LEU A 123 6.85 -6.80 -1.35
N ASP A 124 5.60 -6.95 -0.93
CA ASP A 124 5.06 -8.23 -0.47
C ASP A 124 5.13 -9.31 -1.55
N LEU A 125 4.81 -8.97 -2.80
CA LEU A 125 4.90 -9.88 -3.94
C LEU A 125 6.35 -10.30 -4.21
N LEU A 126 7.30 -9.36 -4.19
CA LEU A 126 8.73 -9.65 -4.35
C LEU A 126 9.27 -10.55 -3.24
N LYS A 127 8.92 -10.26 -1.98
CA LYS A 127 9.28 -11.09 -0.82
C LYS A 127 8.68 -12.49 -0.94
N GLY A 128 7.42 -12.59 -1.35
CA GLY A 128 6.75 -13.87 -1.59
C GLY A 128 7.45 -14.71 -2.65
N ILE A 129 7.81 -14.11 -3.79
CA ILE A 129 8.56 -14.81 -4.86
C ILE A 129 9.93 -15.27 -4.34
N ALA A 130 10.64 -14.42 -3.60
CA ALA A 130 11.95 -14.77 -3.04
C ALA A 130 11.86 -15.97 -2.08
N ALA A 131 10.87 -15.96 -1.18
CA ALA A 131 10.64 -17.06 -0.25
C ALA A 131 10.30 -18.38 -0.96
N VAL A 132 9.46 -18.34 -2.00
CA VAL A 132 9.10 -19.53 -2.81
C VAL A 132 10.29 -20.08 -3.59
N ARG A 133 11.21 -19.22 -4.05
CA ARG A 133 12.43 -19.68 -4.74
C ARG A 133 13.41 -20.38 -3.79
N GLN A 134 13.60 -19.82 -2.59
CA GLN A 134 14.49 -20.41 -1.58
C GLN A 134 14.02 -21.79 -1.13
N SER A 135 12.71 -22.00 -0.95
CA SER A 135 12.19 -23.32 -0.57
C SER A 135 12.29 -24.38 -1.68
N ARG A 136 12.48 -23.95 -2.94
CA ARG A 136 12.53 -24.83 -4.12
C ARG A 136 13.96 -25.21 -4.54
N ASN A 137 14.97 -24.48 -4.05
CA ASN A 137 16.39 -24.81 -4.13
C ASN A 137 16.97 -24.92 -2.70
N PRO A 138 16.71 -26.03 -1.98
CA PRO A 138 17.37 -26.28 -0.70
C PRO A 138 18.88 -26.50 -0.86
#